data_AF-A0A7S4BZ30-F1
#
_entry.id   AF-A0A7S4BZ30-F1
#
_cell.length_a   1.000
_cell.length_b   1.000
_cell.length_c   1.000
_cell.angle_alpha   90.00
_cell.angle_beta   90.00
_cell.angle_gamma   90.00
#
_symmetry.space_group_name_H-M   'P 1'
#
loop_
_entity.id
_entity.type
_entity.pdbx_description
1 polymer ?
#
loop_
_entity_poly.entity_id
_entity_poly.type
_entity_poly.pdbx_seq_one_letter_code
_entity_poly.pdbx_strand_id
1 'polypeptide(L)'
;MDQLGFHLFLSHVWQSGQDQVALIKRQLQLCLPGTRIFLDVDDLLDISELEAYVKSSAVVLIFLSKGYFVSRNCLREAGSSEKENKPIVLVHEADLSKGGITLEDSRAECPEKLRSYVFKDRNIIRWHRIADFQLISLKLIVAHTLHACPNHEKSKRPPPLYVPGEIGRMQLAFQKPVKLYVSSSNPGAEVIASELRVRYASKESDKLYITHEAPVEWQEMSEEGSRMKSPVGESEVGNIFASGARKLSTQLQARQKSYRLPQQLNRIPSSIAHRFQGSRHNLDSMPPTHMLLYLAHSTFVGLEGGILANDVRKAMEHDLELVLVHESDPERSGCEFARCAPS
;
A
#
# COMPACT_ATOMS: atom_id res chain seq x y z
N MET A 1 39.18 17.10 10.63
CA MET A 1 37.80 16.92 10.11
C MET A 1 37.96 16.02 8.91
N ASP A 2 37.60 14.74 9.03
CA ASP A 2 37.60 13.84 7.87
C ASP A 2 36.70 14.47 6.79
N GLN A 3 37.29 14.75 5.64
CA GLN A 3 36.63 15.47 4.57
C GLN A 3 35.55 14.56 3.98
N LEU A 4 34.28 14.82 4.31
CA LEU A 4 33.15 14.10 3.72
C LEU A 4 33.27 14.20 2.18
N GLY A 5 33.49 13.06 1.54
CA GLY A 5 33.59 12.92 0.10
C GLY A 5 32.23 12.78 -0.55
N PHE A 6 31.28 12.12 0.12
CA PHE A 6 29.98 11.81 -0.46
C PHE A 6 28.85 12.10 0.51
N HIS A 7 27.70 12.50 -0.02
CA HIS A 7 26.49 12.73 0.76
C HIS A 7 25.76 11.40 1.03
N LEU A 8 25.82 10.49 0.08
CA LEU A 8 25.13 9.20 0.13
C LEU A 8 26.01 8.11 -0.48
N PHE A 9 26.17 7.02 0.25
CA PHE A 9 26.75 5.77 -0.22
C PHE A 9 25.61 4.81 -0.59
N LEU A 10 25.62 4.23 -1.78
CA LEU A 10 24.61 3.26 -2.19
C LEU A 10 25.14 1.83 -2.07
N SER A 11 24.70 1.12 -1.03
CA SER A 11 25.01 -0.28 -0.80
C SER A 11 23.91 -1.18 -1.37
N HIS A 12 24.29 -2.11 -2.23
CA HIS A 12 23.37 -3.04 -2.87
C HIS A 12 24.08 -4.34 -3.27
N VAL A 13 23.29 -5.39 -3.46
CA VAL A 13 23.81 -6.61 -4.10
C VAL A 13 23.72 -6.47 -5.62
N TRP A 14 24.83 -6.73 -6.31
CA TRP A 14 24.92 -6.53 -7.76
C TRP A 14 23.95 -7.43 -8.55
N GLN A 15 23.65 -8.62 -8.04
CA GLN A 15 22.81 -9.59 -8.76
C GLN A 15 21.33 -9.18 -8.89
N SER A 16 20.80 -8.39 -7.93
CA SER A 16 19.36 -8.11 -7.84
C SER A 16 19.02 -6.63 -7.64
N GLY A 17 19.97 -5.78 -7.25
CA GLY A 17 19.73 -4.35 -6.98
C GLY A 17 20.39 -3.36 -7.95
N GLN A 18 21.26 -3.83 -8.84
CA GLN A 18 22.14 -2.95 -9.64
C GLN A 18 21.38 -1.91 -10.46
N ASP A 19 20.38 -2.35 -11.22
CA ASP A 19 19.61 -1.50 -12.12
C ASP A 19 18.81 -0.44 -11.36
N GLN A 20 18.20 -0.82 -10.22
CA GLN A 20 17.40 0.09 -9.40
C GLN A 20 18.26 1.09 -8.65
N VAL A 21 19.42 0.68 -8.14
CA VAL A 21 20.32 1.59 -7.43
C VAL A 21 20.96 2.58 -8.39
N ALA A 22 21.31 2.16 -9.61
CA ALA A 22 21.73 3.07 -10.68
C ALA A 22 20.62 4.07 -11.05
N LEU A 23 19.36 3.62 -11.11
CA LEU A 23 18.21 4.49 -11.31
C LEU A 23 18.06 5.50 -10.17
N ILE A 24 18.17 5.07 -8.90
CA ILE A 24 18.15 5.95 -7.73
C ILE A 24 19.23 7.02 -7.86
N LYS A 25 20.50 6.63 -8.10
CA LYS A 25 21.61 7.58 -8.27
C LYS A 25 21.30 8.63 -9.33
N ARG A 26 20.92 8.20 -10.53
CA ARG A 26 20.63 9.09 -11.66
C ARG A 26 19.49 10.05 -11.34
N GLN A 27 18.38 9.55 -10.79
CA GLN A 27 17.22 10.38 -10.46
C GLN A 27 17.53 11.38 -9.34
N LEU A 28 18.27 10.96 -8.31
CA LEU A 28 18.69 11.87 -7.24
C LEU A 28 19.61 12.98 -7.76
N GLN A 29 20.54 12.67 -8.66
CA GLN A 29 21.42 13.67 -9.27
C GLN A 29 20.66 14.66 -10.17
N LEU A 30 19.58 14.22 -10.83
CA LEU A 30 18.70 15.11 -11.59
C LEU A 30 17.90 16.04 -10.67
N CYS A 31 17.36 15.51 -9.57
CA CYS A 31 16.55 16.27 -8.62
C CYS A 31 17.39 17.21 -7.73
N LEU A 32 18.64 16.85 -7.45
CA LEU A 32 19.54 17.60 -6.56
C LEU A 32 20.91 17.81 -7.22
N PRO A 33 21.01 18.77 -8.16
CA PRO A 33 22.26 19.12 -8.79
C PRO A 33 23.29 19.54 -7.73
N GLY A 34 24.47 18.89 -7.74
CA GLY A 34 25.55 19.13 -6.77
C GLY A 34 25.67 18.07 -5.67
N THR A 35 24.74 17.12 -5.59
CA THR A 35 24.92 15.95 -4.72
C THR A 35 26.02 15.02 -5.24
N ARG A 36 26.89 14.60 -4.32
CA ARG A 36 27.90 13.55 -4.54
C ARG A 36 27.37 12.24 -3.97
N ILE A 37 27.06 11.29 -4.84
CA ILE A 37 26.49 9.99 -4.48
C ILE A 37 27.44 8.91 -5.00
N PHE A 38 27.89 8.04 -4.11
CA PHE A 38 28.80 6.94 -4.43
C PHE A 38 28.02 5.67 -4.79
N LEU A 39 28.43 5.02 -5.88
CA LEU A 39 27.95 3.72 -6.33
C LEU A 39 29.13 2.88 -6.84
N ASP A 40 29.29 1.67 -6.31
CA ASP A 40 30.44 0.81 -6.61
C ASP A 40 30.75 0.66 -8.10
N VAL A 41 29.74 0.35 -8.92
CA VAL A 41 29.96 0.07 -10.35
C VAL A 41 30.39 1.31 -11.14
N ASP A 42 30.09 2.50 -10.63
CA ASP A 42 30.43 3.75 -11.30
C ASP A 42 31.72 4.37 -10.75
N ASP A 43 31.96 4.21 -9.44
CA ASP A 43 32.91 5.04 -8.70
C ASP A 43 34.05 4.23 -8.02
N LEU A 44 33.96 2.89 -7.99
CA LEU A 44 34.95 2.05 -7.32
C LEU A 44 36.16 1.79 -8.22
N LEU A 45 37.31 2.35 -7.82
CA LEU A 45 38.61 2.06 -8.45
C LEU A 45 39.26 0.79 -7.88
N ASP A 46 39.00 0.46 -6.61
CA ASP A 46 39.53 -0.73 -5.92
C ASP A 46 38.54 -1.23 -4.84
N ILE A 47 38.23 -2.53 -4.85
CA ILE A 47 37.32 -3.21 -3.93
C ILE A 47 37.85 -3.35 -2.50
N SER A 48 39.14 -3.13 -2.30
CA SER A 48 39.78 -3.11 -0.99
C SER A 48 39.53 -1.81 -0.20
N GLU A 49 39.07 -0.75 -0.87
CA GLU A 49 38.85 0.60 -0.30
C GLU A 49 37.37 0.86 0.08
N LEU A 50 36.51 -0.15 0.00
CA LEU A 50 35.06 -0.03 0.23
C LEU A 50 34.74 0.61 1.59
N GLU A 51 35.48 0.22 2.63
CA GLU A 51 35.35 0.78 3.98
C GLU A 51 35.74 2.27 4.04
N ALA A 52 36.72 2.71 3.25
CA ALA A 52 37.12 4.12 3.19
C ALA A 52 36.03 4.98 2.55
N TYR A 53 35.35 4.46 1.51
CA TYR A 53 34.22 5.15 0.89
C TYR A 53 33.02 5.27 1.83
N VAL A 54 32.67 4.21 2.56
CA VAL A 54 31.65 4.26 3.61
C VAL A 54 32.01 5.30 4.67
N LYS A 55 33.26 5.32 5.12
CA LYS A 55 33.74 6.30 6.09
C LYS A 55 33.65 7.74 5.56
N SER A 56 33.99 7.96 4.29
CA SER A 56 33.93 9.27 3.62
C SER A 56 32.50 9.74 3.30
N SER A 57 31.50 8.89 3.50
CA SER A 57 30.10 9.18 3.19
C SER A 57 29.34 9.70 4.42
N ALA A 58 28.44 10.66 4.23
CA ALA A 58 27.62 11.18 5.31
C ALA A 58 26.52 10.19 5.73
N VAL A 59 25.90 9.52 4.76
CA VAL A 59 24.77 8.61 4.95
C VAL A 59 24.97 7.35 4.11
N VAL A 60 24.51 6.20 4.60
CA VAL A 60 24.52 4.92 3.87
C VAL A 60 23.09 4.54 3.51
N LEU A 61 22.83 4.31 2.23
CA LEU A 61 21.60 3.69 1.76
C LEU A 61 21.83 2.20 1.60
N ILE A 62 21.00 1.39 2.24
CA ILE A 62 21.00 -0.07 2.11
C ILE A 62 19.79 -0.45 1.24
N PHE A 63 20.05 -0.99 0.05
CA PHE A 63 19.02 -1.49 -0.84
C PHE A 63 18.78 -3.00 -0.60
N LEU A 64 17.77 -3.30 0.23
CA LEU A 64 17.34 -4.64 0.58
C LEU A 64 16.69 -5.32 -0.62
N SER A 65 17.42 -6.28 -1.17
CA SER A 65 16.99 -7.22 -2.19
C SER A 65 17.51 -8.61 -1.82
N LYS A 66 17.01 -9.64 -2.52
CA LYS A 66 17.36 -11.03 -2.27
C LYS A 66 18.87 -11.23 -2.27
N GLY A 67 19.40 -11.81 -1.20
CA GLY A 67 20.82 -12.10 -1.05
C GLY A 67 21.68 -10.94 -0.54
N TYR A 68 21.09 -9.80 -0.16
CA TYR A 68 21.85 -8.67 0.37
C TYR A 68 22.71 -9.07 1.58
N PHE A 69 22.11 -9.71 2.59
CA PHE A 69 22.85 -10.14 3.79
C PHE A 69 23.65 -11.44 3.61
N VAL A 70 23.54 -12.10 2.46
CA VAL A 70 24.37 -13.24 2.08
C VAL A 70 25.67 -12.77 1.42
N SER A 71 25.63 -11.62 0.74
CA SER A 71 26.80 -11.02 0.08
C SER A 71 27.85 -10.56 1.08
N ARG A 72 29.07 -11.08 0.95
CA ARG A 72 30.21 -10.69 1.81
C ARG A 72 30.56 -9.21 1.70
N ASN A 73 30.45 -8.62 0.52
CA ASN A 73 30.76 -7.20 0.30
C ASN A 73 29.73 -6.31 0.99
N CYS A 74 28.43 -6.60 0.81
CA CYS A 74 27.35 -5.85 1.46
C CYS A 74 27.44 -5.95 3.00
N LEU A 75 27.82 -7.12 3.53
CA LEU A 75 28.06 -7.27 4.97
C LEU A 75 29.27 -6.46 5.47
N ARG A 76 30.33 -6.32 4.66
CA ARG A 76 31.47 -5.45 4.99
C ARG A 76 31.04 -3.99 5.07
N GLU A 77 30.24 -3.54 4.11
CA GLU A 77 29.70 -2.17 4.07
C GLU A 77 28.78 -1.90 5.28
N ALA A 78 27.82 -2.80 5.53
CA ALA A 78 26.92 -2.69 6.67
C ALA A 78 27.70 -2.69 7.99
N GLY A 79 28.70 -3.58 8.14
CA GLY A 79 29.57 -3.61 9.31
C GLY A 79 30.46 -2.38 9.46
N SER A 80 30.96 -1.81 8.36
CA SER A 80 31.70 -0.54 8.37
C SER A 80 30.80 0.62 8.79
N SER A 81 29.57 0.67 8.27
CA SER A 81 28.59 1.68 8.63
C SER A 81 28.23 1.63 10.13
N GLU A 82 28.10 0.43 10.70
CA GLU A 82 27.88 0.23 12.14
C GLU A 82 29.05 0.76 12.97
N LYS A 83 30.29 0.40 12.60
CA LYS A 83 31.51 0.84 13.30
C LYS A 83 31.66 2.36 13.31
N GLU A 84 31.35 3.00 12.19
CA GLU A 84 31.40 4.45 12.02
C GLU A 84 30.10 5.16 12.47
N ASN A 85 29.13 4.39 13.00
CA ASN A 85 27.80 4.84 13.43
C ASN A 85 27.09 5.74 12.40
N LYS A 86 27.14 5.34 11.12
CA LYS A 86 26.55 6.11 10.03
C LYS A 86 25.02 6.06 10.08
N PRO A 87 24.32 7.15 9.72
CA PRO A 87 22.89 7.10 9.48
C PRO A 87 22.56 6.17 8.30
N ILE A 88 21.55 5.30 8.46
CA ILE A 88 21.07 4.39 7.41
C ILE A 88 19.72 4.85 6.86
N VAL A 89 19.64 4.91 5.53
CA VAL A 89 18.38 4.95 4.77
C VAL A 89 18.11 3.54 4.25
N LEU A 90 17.05 2.90 4.74
CA LEU A 90 16.73 1.53 4.37
C LEU A 90 15.68 1.53 3.25
N VAL A 91 16.04 0.98 2.09
CA VAL A 91 15.17 0.89 0.91
C VAL A 91 14.95 -0.58 0.59
N HIS A 92 13.72 -0.97 0.26
CA HIS A 92 13.32 -2.37 0.12
C HIS A 92 12.64 -2.64 -1.22
N GLU A 93 13.20 -3.56 -2.02
CA GLU A 93 12.61 -3.97 -3.30
C GLU A 93 11.31 -4.75 -3.08
N ALA A 94 10.20 -4.17 -3.54
CA ALA A 94 8.87 -4.75 -3.38
C ALA A 94 8.56 -5.85 -4.41
N ASP A 95 9.22 -5.85 -5.57
CA ASP A 95 8.92 -6.80 -6.65
C ASP A 95 9.73 -8.11 -6.49
N LEU A 96 9.07 -9.14 -5.96
CA LEU A 96 9.65 -10.49 -5.78
C LEU A 96 10.21 -11.10 -7.07
N SER A 97 9.61 -10.79 -8.23
CA SER A 97 10.06 -11.31 -9.53
C SER A 97 11.34 -10.65 -10.03
N LYS A 98 11.68 -9.48 -9.46
CA LYS A 98 12.85 -8.66 -9.83
C LYS A 98 13.87 -8.56 -8.68
N GLY A 99 13.88 -9.55 -7.80
CA GLY A 99 14.86 -9.62 -6.71
C GLY A 99 14.37 -9.05 -5.38
N GLY A 100 13.08 -8.76 -5.25
CA GLY A 100 12.44 -8.50 -3.97
C GLY A 100 12.53 -9.69 -3.02
N ILE A 101 12.37 -9.39 -1.74
CA ILE A 101 12.40 -10.35 -0.63
C ILE A 101 11.36 -9.90 0.40
N THR A 102 10.85 -10.78 1.26
CA THR A 102 10.02 -10.30 2.38
C THR A 102 10.90 -9.61 3.44
N LEU A 103 10.33 -8.69 4.23
CA LEU A 103 11.07 -8.06 5.33
C LEU A 103 11.42 -9.06 6.43
N GLU A 104 10.60 -10.09 6.62
CA GLU A 104 10.84 -11.17 7.57
C GLU A 104 12.04 -12.01 7.14
N ASP A 105 12.08 -12.44 5.88
CA ASP A 105 13.20 -13.20 5.34
C ASP A 105 14.48 -12.35 5.34
N SER A 106 14.39 -11.07 4.95
CA SER A 106 15.53 -10.15 4.99
C SER A 106 16.08 -9.98 6.41
N ARG A 107 15.21 -9.89 7.42
CA ARG A 107 15.62 -9.87 8.83
C ARG A 107 16.24 -11.21 9.25
N ALA A 108 15.71 -12.33 8.78
CA ALA A 108 16.26 -13.66 9.09
C ALA A 108 17.67 -13.84 8.52
N GLU A 109 17.91 -13.40 7.28
CA GLU A 109 19.24 -13.41 6.64
C GLU A 109 20.24 -12.45 7.33
N CYS A 110 19.77 -11.35 7.92
CA CYS A 110 20.63 -10.38 8.59
C CYS A 110 21.34 -10.98 9.81
N PRO A 111 22.68 -10.86 9.94
CA PRO A 111 23.40 -11.28 11.13
C PRO A 111 22.87 -10.61 12.40
N GLU A 112 22.78 -11.37 13.50
CA GLU A 112 22.19 -10.90 14.76
C GLU A 112 22.84 -9.61 15.30
N LYS A 113 24.16 -9.50 15.16
CA LYS A 113 24.94 -8.32 15.56
C LYS A 113 24.44 -7.05 14.86
N LEU A 114 24.22 -7.11 13.54
CA LEU A 114 23.82 -5.98 12.72
C LEU A 114 22.31 -5.72 12.73
N ARG A 115 21.50 -6.72 13.09
CA ARG A 115 20.03 -6.64 12.96
C ARG A 115 19.44 -5.47 13.74
N SER A 116 19.94 -5.23 14.95
CA SER A 116 19.51 -4.09 15.77
C SER A 116 19.91 -2.76 15.12
N TYR A 117 21.14 -2.64 14.64
CA TYR A 117 21.61 -1.43 13.98
C TYR A 117 20.85 -1.17 12.67
N VAL A 118 20.63 -2.17 11.82
CA VAL A 118 19.98 -1.96 10.50
C VAL A 118 18.48 -1.73 10.62
N PHE A 119 17.75 -2.44 11.49
CA PHE A 119 16.27 -2.43 11.46
C PHE A 119 15.60 -1.67 12.61
N LYS A 120 16.28 -1.40 13.73
CA LYS A 120 15.63 -0.84 14.92
C LYS A 120 15.16 0.60 14.70
N ASP A 121 13.88 0.86 14.99
CA ASP A 121 13.23 2.18 14.94
C ASP A 121 13.38 2.90 13.59
N ARG A 122 13.56 2.15 12.48
CA ARG A 122 13.76 2.71 11.15
C ARG A 122 12.51 2.65 10.30
N ASN A 123 12.28 3.72 9.55
CA ASN A 123 11.29 3.73 8.49
C ASN A 123 11.86 3.05 7.25
N ILE A 124 11.20 1.98 6.80
CA ILE A 124 11.63 1.20 5.63
C ILE A 124 10.92 1.76 4.40
N ILE A 125 11.69 2.32 3.47
CA ILE A 125 11.15 2.86 2.23
C ILE A 125 10.91 1.71 1.27
N ARG A 126 9.65 1.38 0.99
CA ARG A 126 9.31 0.46 -0.09
C ARG A 126 9.67 1.07 -1.44
N TRP A 127 10.36 0.31 -2.26
CA TRP A 127 10.74 0.65 -3.62
C TRP A 127 9.84 -0.11 -4.59
N HIS A 128 9.06 0.64 -5.36
CA HIS A 128 8.22 0.09 -6.42
C HIS A 128 8.85 0.44 -7.76
N ARG A 129 8.77 -0.46 -8.74
CA ARG A 129 9.28 -0.24 -10.11
C ARG A 129 8.31 0.55 -11.01
N ILE A 130 7.48 1.39 -10.40
CA ILE A 130 6.44 2.21 -11.06
C ILE A 130 6.80 3.67 -10.83
N ALA A 131 6.89 4.47 -11.90
CA ALA A 131 7.45 5.82 -11.89
C ALA A 131 6.88 6.73 -10.78
N ASP A 132 5.56 6.74 -10.59
CA ASP A 132 4.89 7.60 -9.62
C ASP A 132 5.25 7.23 -8.17
N PHE A 133 5.36 5.93 -7.87
CA PHE A 133 5.79 5.46 -6.56
C PHE A 133 7.29 5.68 -6.34
N GLN A 134 8.11 5.55 -7.39
CA GLN A 134 9.54 5.87 -7.32
C GLN A 134 9.77 7.33 -6.92
N LEU A 135 8.96 8.26 -7.44
CA LEU A 135 9.05 9.68 -7.08
C LEU A 135 8.87 9.90 -5.57
N ILE A 136 7.91 9.20 -4.96
CA ILE A 136 7.66 9.24 -3.52
C ILE A 136 8.84 8.62 -2.75
N SER A 137 9.33 7.46 -3.18
CA SER A 137 10.47 6.78 -2.54
C SER A 137 11.74 7.64 -2.63
N LEU A 138 12.02 8.26 -3.77
CA LEU A 138 13.13 9.20 -3.95
C LEU A 138 13.02 10.40 -3.00
N LYS A 139 11.81 10.97 -2.88
CA LYS A 139 11.54 12.07 -1.95
C LYS A 139 11.83 11.66 -0.50
N LEU A 140 11.42 10.45 -0.10
CA LEU A 140 11.71 9.92 1.24
C LEU A 140 13.20 9.68 1.45
N ILE A 141 13.91 9.16 0.45
CA ILE A 141 15.37 8.97 0.49
C ILE A 141 16.04 10.32 0.74
N VAL A 142 15.75 11.33 -0.08
CA VAL A 142 16.33 12.67 0.08
C VAL A 142 16.00 13.27 1.44
N ALA A 143 14.74 13.17 1.88
CA ALA A 143 14.33 13.75 3.15
C ALA A 143 15.14 13.14 4.31
N HIS A 144 15.32 11.81 4.32
CA HIS A 144 16.14 11.15 5.34
C HIS A 144 17.63 11.48 5.19
N THR A 145 18.17 11.52 3.97
CA THR A 145 19.57 11.91 3.73
C THR A 145 19.85 13.33 4.23
N LEU A 146 18.97 14.28 3.91
CA LEU A 146 19.09 15.66 4.39
C LEU A 146 18.93 15.75 5.91
N HIS A 147 17.99 14.99 6.49
CA HIS A 147 17.79 14.95 7.93
C HIS A 147 19.03 14.47 8.68
N ALA A 148 19.78 13.54 8.09
CA ALA A 148 21.05 13.07 8.62
C ALA A 148 22.22 14.06 8.41
N CYS A 149 22.06 15.12 7.61
CA CYS A 149 23.09 16.14 7.44
C CYS A 149 23.07 17.17 8.59
N PRO A 150 24.22 17.80 8.92
CA PRO A 150 24.35 18.71 10.06
C PRO A 150 23.34 19.87 10.10
N ASN A 151 22.89 20.34 8.94
CA ASN A 151 21.94 21.46 8.83
C ASN A 151 20.52 21.10 9.30
N HIS A 152 20.14 19.82 9.25
CA HIS A 152 18.78 19.38 9.60
C HIS A 152 18.74 18.35 10.74
N GLU A 153 19.88 17.83 11.19
CA GLU A 153 19.99 16.83 12.26
C GLU A 153 19.21 17.19 13.54
N LYS A 154 19.19 18.47 13.91
CA LYS A 154 18.47 18.97 15.10
C LYS A 154 16.95 19.00 14.93
N SER A 155 16.44 18.79 13.73
CA SER A 155 15.00 18.79 13.45
C SER A 155 14.37 17.50 13.98
N LYS A 156 13.16 17.60 14.55
CA LYS A 156 12.43 16.41 15.05
C LYS A 156 11.99 15.47 13.92
N ARG A 157 11.88 15.98 12.70
CA ARG A 157 11.38 15.24 11.53
C ARG A 157 12.18 15.63 10.29
N PRO A 158 12.22 14.76 9.26
CA PRO A 158 12.80 15.09 7.97
C PRO A 158 12.17 16.36 7.36
N PRO A 159 12.95 17.17 6.62
CA PRO A 159 12.43 18.37 5.99
C PRO A 159 11.34 18.05 4.95
N PRO A 160 10.29 18.88 4.85
CA PRO A 160 9.29 18.72 3.81
C PRO A 160 9.91 19.05 2.45
N LEU A 161 9.86 18.10 1.52
CA LEU A 161 10.37 18.28 0.18
C LEU A 161 9.24 18.52 -0.82
N TYR A 162 9.59 19.13 -1.94
CA TYR A 162 8.69 19.35 -3.06
C TYR A 162 9.35 18.85 -4.33
N VAL A 163 8.59 18.08 -5.13
CA VAL A 163 8.99 17.72 -6.48
C VAL A 163 7.91 18.22 -7.44
N PRO A 164 8.26 19.02 -8.47
CA PRO A 164 7.32 19.44 -9.50
C PRO A 164 6.63 18.23 -10.15
N GLY A 165 5.30 18.28 -10.28
CA GLY A 165 4.50 17.20 -10.86
C GLY A 165 4.06 16.10 -9.88
N GLU A 166 4.27 16.24 -8.57
CA GLU A 166 3.82 15.23 -7.60
C GLU A 166 2.28 15.07 -7.59
N ILE A 167 1.79 13.83 -7.77
CA ILE A 167 0.34 13.49 -7.75
C ILE A 167 -0.34 14.01 -6.49
N GLY A 168 0.35 13.96 -5.34
CA GLY A 168 -0.17 14.43 -4.05
C GLY A 168 -0.55 15.92 -4.00
N ARG A 169 -0.10 16.74 -4.97
CA ARG A 169 -0.52 18.15 -5.13
C ARG A 169 -1.39 18.39 -6.35
N MET A 170 -1.57 17.39 -7.21
CA MET A 170 -2.51 17.51 -8.33
C MET A 170 -3.93 17.49 -7.76
N GLN A 171 -4.75 18.47 -8.16
CA GLN A 171 -6.19 18.38 -7.95
C GLN A 171 -6.73 17.35 -8.94
N LEU A 172 -6.80 16.10 -8.49
CA LEU A 172 -7.46 15.05 -9.26
C LEU A 172 -8.96 15.30 -9.20
N ALA A 173 -9.59 15.30 -10.36
CA ALA A 173 -11.03 15.42 -10.52
C ALA A 173 -11.52 14.35 -11.49
N PHE A 174 -12.71 13.81 -11.23
CA PHE A 174 -13.33 12.87 -12.14
C PHE A 174 -13.86 13.60 -13.37
N GLN A 175 -13.49 13.15 -14.58
CA GLN A 175 -13.99 13.75 -15.81
C GLN A 175 -15.51 13.53 -15.94
N LYS A 176 -15.98 12.33 -15.62
CA LYS A 176 -17.39 11.91 -15.60
C LYS A 176 -17.83 11.58 -14.17
N PRO A 177 -19.13 11.66 -13.83
CA PRO A 177 -19.66 11.10 -12.59
C PRO A 177 -19.29 9.61 -12.44
N VAL A 178 -18.79 9.22 -11.27
CA VAL A 178 -18.43 7.85 -10.90
C VAL A 178 -19.27 7.46 -9.71
N LYS A 179 -20.03 6.36 -9.83
CA LYS A 179 -20.74 5.72 -8.72
C LYS A 179 -20.04 4.40 -8.41
N LEU A 180 -19.39 4.32 -7.25
CA LEU A 180 -18.69 3.16 -6.74
C LEU A 180 -19.65 2.28 -5.94
N TYR A 181 -19.81 1.04 -6.37
CA TYR A 181 -20.45 0.01 -5.56
C TYR A 181 -19.44 -0.56 -4.57
N VAL A 182 -19.83 -0.59 -3.30
CA VAL A 182 -19.06 -1.15 -2.19
C VAL A 182 -19.93 -2.16 -1.45
N SER A 183 -19.57 -3.44 -1.56
CA SER A 183 -20.30 -4.49 -0.84
C SER A 183 -20.17 -4.31 0.68
N SER A 184 -21.28 -4.45 1.39
CA SER A 184 -21.31 -4.44 2.86
C SER A 184 -20.46 -5.55 3.48
N SER A 185 -20.16 -6.61 2.72
CA SER A 185 -19.28 -7.71 3.12
C SER A 185 -17.80 -7.44 2.83
N ASN A 186 -17.45 -6.23 2.39
CA ASN A 186 -16.06 -5.82 2.17
C ASN A 186 -15.74 -4.47 2.85
N PRO A 187 -15.65 -4.45 4.20
CA PRO A 187 -15.49 -3.21 4.97
C PRO A 187 -14.21 -2.42 4.62
N GLY A 188 -13.15 -3.09 4.16
CA GLY A 188 -11.94 -2.41 3.69
C GLY A 188 -12.19 -1.50 2.47
N ALA A 189 -13.05 -1.92 1.55
CA ALA A 189 -13.42 -1.08 0.41
C ALA A 189 -14.20 0.16 0.85
N GLU A 190 -15.04 0.06 1.88
CA GLU A 190 -15.77 1.22 2.41
C GLU A 190 -14.82 2.27 3.00
N VAL A 191 -13.79 1.84 3.72
CA VAL A 191 -12.76 2.75 4.26
C VAL A 191 -12.08 3.51 3.13
N ILE A 192 -11.67 2.81 2.07
CA ILE A 192 -11.00 3.42 0.92
C ILE A 192 -11.94 4.34 0.15
N ALA A 193 -13.19 3.93 -0.12
CA ALA A 193 -14.17 4.75 -0.82
C ALA A 193 -14.45 6.05 -0.06
N SER A 194 -14.63 5.96 1.26
CA SER A 194 -14.81 7.13 2.13
C SER A 194 -13.57 8.03 2.16
N GLU A 195 -12.35 7.47 2.19
CA GLU A 195 -11.12 8.26 2.09
C GLU A 195 -11.04 9.01 0.76
N LEU A 196 -11.29 8.33 -0.37
CA LEU A 196 -11.30 8.95 -1.70
C LEU A 196 -12.30 10.11 -1.79
N ARG A 197 -13.51 9.91 -1.27
CA ARG A 197 -14.54 10.95 -1.22
C ARG A 197 -14.09 12.16 -0.41
N VAL A 198 -13.53 11.95 0.78
CA VAL A 198 -13.05 13.07 1.63
C VAL A 198 -11.87 13.79 0.99
N ARG A 199 -10.91 13.04 0.45
CA ARG A 199 -9.65 13.59 -0.07
C ARG A 199 -9.83 14.36 -1.38
N TYR A 200 -10.79 13.96 -2.21
CA TYR A 200 -11.06 14.58 -3.51
C TYR A 200 -12.42 15.32 -3.56
N ALA A 201 -13.07 15.54 -2.42
CA ALA A 201 -14.23 16.43 -2.32
C ALA A 201 -13.83 17.87 -2.67
N SER A 202 -14.10 18.27 -3.91
CA SER A 202 -14.00 19.68 -4.32
C SER A 202 -15.37 20.34 -4.22
N LYS A 203 -15.41 21.63 -3.84
CA LYS A 203 -16.66 22.39 -3.66
C LYS A 203 -17.47 22.57 -4.95
N GLU A 204 -16.89 22.34 -6.12
CA GLU A 204 -17.49 22.65 -7.43
C GLU A 204 -17.54 21.45 -8.40
N SER A 205 -17.00 20.27 -8.03
CA SER A 205 -16.90 19.12 -8.96
C SER A 205 -16.96 17.76 -8.28
N ASP A 206 -17.64 17.64 -7.14
CA ASP A 206 -17.84 16.34 -6.50
C ASP A 206 -18.66 15.42 -7.41
N LYS A 207 -17.96 14.44 -7.97
CA LYS A 207 -18.46 13.51 -8.99
C LYS A 207 -18.28 12.07 -8.52
N LEU A 208 -17.92 11.85 -7.26
CA LEU A 208 -17.73 10.52 -6.68
C LEU A 208 -18.89 10.19 -5.74
N TYR A 209 -19.62 9.13 -6.08
CA TYR A 209 -20.76 8.62 -5.33
C TYR A 209 -20.46 7.22 -4.84
N ILE A 210 -20.95 6.87 -3.65
CA ILE A 210 -20.76 5.54 -3.04
C ILE A 210 -22.14 4.93 -2.85
N THR A 211 -22.32 3.67 -3.22
CA THR A 211 -23.54 2.90 -2.99
C THR A 211 -23.22 1.54 -2.39
N HIS A 212 -24.04 1.11 -1.43
CA HIS A 212 -24.03 -0.25 -0.87
C HIS A 212 -25.14 -1.13 -1.43
N GLU A 213 -26.09 -0.51 -2.14
CA GLU A 213 -27.19 -1.21 -2.77
C GLU A 213 -26.67 -1.83 -4.06
N ALA A 214 -26.84 -3.15 -4.16
CA ALA A 214 -26.66 -3.85 -5.44
C ALA A 214 -27.63 -3.25 -6.47
N PRO A 215 -27.21 -3.06 -7.73
CA PRO A 215 -28.11 -2.72 -8.82
C PRO A 215 -29.38 -3.56 -8.80
N VAL A 216 -30.54 -2.93 -9.05
CA VAL A 216 -31.84 -3.63 -9.11
C VAL A 216 -31.80 -4.76 -10.15
N GLU A 217 -31.07 -4.56 -11.24
CA GLU A 217 -30.79 -5.55 -12.29
C GLU A 217 -30.18 -6.86 -11.75
N TRP A 218 -29.47 -6.82 -10.62
CA TRP A 218 -28.86 -7.99 -9.97
C TRP A 218 -29.86 -8.83 -9.14
N GLN A 219 -31.10 -8.34 -8.97
CA GLN A 219 -32.16 -9.00 -8.21
C GLN A 219 -33.13 -9.80 -9.09
N GLU A 220 -33.28 -9.47 -10.38
CA GLU A 220 -34.39 -9.98 -11.21
C GLU A 220 -34.11 -11.34 -11.90
N MET A 221 -32.89 -11.86 -11.91
CA MET A 221 -32.55 -13.10 -12.64
C MET A 221 -32.73 -14.42 -11.87
N SER A 222 -33.28 -14.41 -10.64
CA SER A 222 -33.45 -15.66 -9.87
C SER A 222 -34.76 -16.42 -10.14
N GLU A 223 -35.73 -15.87 -10.87
CA GLU A 223 -37.06 -16.49 -11.00
C GLU A 223 -37.34 -17.23 -12.33
N GLU A 224 -36.64 -16.93 -13.43
CA GLU A 224 -36.95 -17.53 -14.75
C GLU A 224 -36.15 -18.79 -15.12
N GLY A 225 -35.19 -19.23 -14.29
CA GLY A 225 -34.41 -20.45 -14.53
C GLY A 225 -35.08 -21.77 -14.10
N SER A 226 -36.22 -21.72 -13.41
CA SER A 226 -36.84 -22.91 -12.80
C SER A 226 -37.82 -23.63 -13.75
N ARG A 227 -37.32 -24.19 -14.86
CA ARG A 227 -38.10 -25.16 -15.65
C ARG A 227 -37.23 -26.21 -16.35
N MET A 228 -37.14 -27.39 -15.70
CA MET A 228 -36.76 -28.73 -16.23
C MET A 228 -35.27 -28.91 -16.61
N LYS A 229 -34.51 -29.95 -16.19
CA LYS A 229 -34.84 -31.31 -15.70
C LYS A 229 -33.79 -31.78 -14.68
N SER A 230 -34.22 -32.48 -13.64
CA SER A 230 -33.37 -33.41 -12.88
C SER A 230 -33.18 -34.71 -13.67
N PRO A 231 -32.08 -35.44 -13.44
CA PRO A 231 -32.27 -36.74 -12.79
C PRO A 231 -31.28 -37.00 -11.64
N VAL A 232 -31.88 -37.36 -10.50
CA VAL A 232 -31.55 -38.45 -9.57
C VAL A 232 -30.09 -38.62 -9.09
N GLY A 233 -29.94 -38.46 -7.76
CA GLY A 233 -28.78 -38.92 -6.99
C GLY A 233 -28.72 -38.25 -5.61
N GLU A 234 -29.64 -38.65 -4.71
CA GLU A 234 -29.66 -38.29 -3.28
C GLU A 234 -28.29 -38.51 -2.62
N SER A 235 -27.81 -37.68 -1.69
CA SER A 235 -28.29 -37.66 -0.30
C SER A 235 -27.59 -36.53 0.48
N GLU A 236 -28.39 -35.61 1.04
CA GLU A 236 -28.55 -35.38 2.49
C GLU A 236 -27.65 -34.29 3.09
N VAL A 237 -28.11 -33.01 3.06
CA VAL A 237 -28.22 -32.14 4.25
C VAL A 237 -29.22 -31.00 3.95
N GLY A 238 -30.50 -31.33 3.80
CA GLY A 238 -31.55 -30.35 3.50
C GLY A 238 -32.78 -30.62 4.33
N ASN A 239 -32.81 -30.13 5.58
CA ASN A 239 -34.04 -29.80 6.33
C ASN A 239 -33.75 -29.29 7.75
N ILE A 240 -33.17 -28.08 7.89
CA ILE A 240 -33.24 -27.32 9.16
C ILE A 240 -33.56 -25.82 8.94
N PHE A 241 -33.53 -25.28 7.72
CA PHE A 241 -33.46 -23.83 7.51
C PHE A 241 -34.78 -23.04 7.43
N ALA A 242 -35.96 -23.66 7.59
CA ALA A 242 -37.23 -22.94 7.40
C ALA A 242 -37.85 -22.31 8.67
N SER A 243 -37.34 -22.57 9.88
CA SER A 243 -37.98 -22.08 11.12
C SER A 243 -37.13 -21.14 11.99
N GLY A 244 -35.85 -20.91 11.66
CA GLY A 244 -34.96 -20.05 12.46
C GLY A 244 -34.94 -18.56 12.09
N ALA A 245 -35.36 -18.21 10.87
CA ALA A 245 -35.16 -16.87 10.29
C ALA A 245 -36.01 -15.75 10.93
N ARG A 246 -37.00 -16.07 11.77
CA ARG A 246 -37.86 -15.06 12.42
C ARG A 246 -37.49 -14.74 13.88
N LYS A 247 -36.47 -15.39 14.47
CA LYS A 247 -36.06 -15.13 15.88
C LYS A 247 -34.72 -14.40 16.04
N LEU A 248 -33.95 -14.18 14.97
CA LEU A 248 -32.63 -13.55 15.04
C LEU A 248 -32.63 -12.02 14.93
N SER A 249 -33.73 -11.39 14.52
CA SER A 249 -33.85 -9.94 14.43
C SER A 249 -33.87 -9.24 15.80
N THR A 250 -34.11 -9.98 16.89
CA THR A 250 -34.22 -9.40 18.25
C THR A 250 -32.99 -9.62 19.13
N GLN A 251 -31.97 -10.36 18.67
CA GLN A 251 -30.75 -10.65 19.46
C GLN A 251 -29.47 -9.96 18.96
N LEU A 252 -29.50 -9.32 17.78
CA LEU A 252 -28.33 -8.60 17.23
C LEU A 252 -28.05 -7.23 17.88
N GLN A 253 -28.94 -6.72 18.74
CA GLN A 253 -28.69 -5.48 19.50
C GLN A 253 -27.76 -5.67 20.72
N ALA A 254 -27.40 -6.90 21.10
CA ALA A 254 -26.69 -7.18 22.35
C ALA A 254 -25.19 -7.52 22.21
N ARG A 255 -24.58 -7.43 21.02
CA ARG A 255 -23.17 -7.83 20.80
C ARG A 255 -22.33 -6.80 20.03
N GLN A 256 -22.42 -5.53 20.43
CA GLN A 256 -21.40 -4.52 20.12
C GLN A 256 -20.33 -4.49 21.22
N LYS A 257 -19.24 -5.25 21.05
CA LYS A 257 -17.93 -5.11 21.75
C LYS A 257 -16.88 -5.77 20.85
N SER A 258 -15.75 -5.22 20.43
CA SER A 258 -15.10 -3.92 20.61
C SER A 258 -14.04 -3.78 19.51
N TYR A 259 -14.20 -2.85 18.57
CA TYR A 259 -13.07 -2.36 17.76
C TYR A 259 -12.71 -0.98 18.30
N ARG A 260 -11.53 -0.87 18.94
CA ARG A 260 -11.03 0.42 19.47
C ARG A 260 -10.47 1.24 18.31
N LEU A 261 -11.21 2.27 17.93
CA LEU A 261 -10.74 3.38 17.10
C LEU A 261 -9.56 4.10 17.77
N PRO A 262 -8.50 4.48 17.03
CA PRO A 262 -7.58 5.51 17.47
C PRO A 262 -8.31 6.87 17.51
N GLN A 263 -8.38 7.45 18.70
CA GLN A 263 -8.91 8.80 18.92
C GLN A 263 -7.94 9.83 18.34
N GLN A 264 -8.25 10.39 17.16
CA GLN A 264 -7.85 11.77 16.81
C GLN A 264 -8.54 12.28 15.53
N LEU A 265 -9.86 12.54 15.61
CA LEU A 265 -10.58 13.40 14.66
C LEU A 265 -11.70 14.10 15.43
N ASN A 266 -11.32 15.07 16.26
CA ASN A 266 -12.27 15.88 16.99
C ASN A 266 -12.60 17.16 16.21
N ARG A 267 -13.91 17.38 16.04
CA ARG A 267 -14.66 18.60 15.68
C ARG A 267 -14.97 18.82 14.19
N ILE A 268 -16.11 18.28 13.76
CA ILE A 268 -16.92 18.83 12.65
C ILE A 268 -18.16 19.50 13.28
N PRO A 269 -18.46 20.78 13.01
CA PRO A 269 -19.69 21.43 13.49
C PRO A 269 -20.93 20.85 12.82
N SER A 270 -21.98 20.61 13.60
CA SER A 270 -23.28 20.02 13.23
C SER A 270 -24.18 20.93 12.36
N SER A 271 -23.63 21.96 11.71
CA SER A 271 -24.40 22.99 11.00
C SER A 271 -24.49 22.82 9.46
N ILE A 272 -23.93 21.74 8.89
CA ILE A 272 -23.95 21.49 7.43
C ILE A 272 -25.13 20.59 6.99
N ALA A 273 -25.88 20.00 7.93
CA ALA A 273 -26.88 18.97 7.63
C ALA A 273 -28.17 19.45 6.93
N HIS A 274 -28.45 20.76 6.84
CA HIS A 274 -29.80 21.24 6.48
C HIS A 274 -29.94 22.04 5.17
N ARG A 275 -28.99 21.96 4.22
CA ARG A 275 -29.10 22.78 2.99
C ARG A 275 -28.85 22.10 1.65
N PHE A 276 -29.12 20.80 1.55
CA PHE A 276 -29.06 20.06 0.27
C PHE A 276 -30.31 19.18 0.08
N GLN A 277 -31.44 19.80 -0.31
CA GLN A 277 -32.68 19.07 -0.66
C GLN A 277 -33.11 19.24 -2.13
N GLY A 278 -32.35 19.97 -2.95
CA GLY A 278 -32.80 20.36 -4.30
C GLY A 278 -32.37 19.48 -5.49
N SER A 279 -31.52 18.46 -5.31
CA SER A 279 -30.92 17.76 -6.47
C SER A 279 -30.60 16.27 -6.27
N ARG A 280 -31.29 15.59 -5.32
CA ARG A 280 -31.05 14.16 -5.02
C ARG A 280 -31.75 13.18 -5.98
N HIS A 281 -32.86 13.57 -6.61
CA HIS A 281 -33.74 12.64 -7.31
C HIS A 281 -33.18 11.99 -8.60
N ASN A 282 -32.09 12.48 -9.19
CA ASN A 282 -31.54 11.94 -10.45
C ASN A 282 -30.20 11.18 -10.27
N LEU A 283 -29.66 11.12 -9.04
CA LEU A 283 -28.40 10.42 -8.74
C LEU A 283 -28.60 9.06 -8.07
N ASP A 284 -29.72 8.88 -7.37
CA ASP A 284 -30.10 7.58 -6.82
C ASP A 284 -30.37 6.57 -7.96
N SER A 285 -30.85 7.04 -9.12
CA SER A 285 -31.18 6.22 -10.30
C SER A 285 -30.00 5.85 -11.20
N MET A 286 -28.81 6.45 -11.03
CA MET A 286 -27.65 6.09 -11.85
C MET A 286 -27.15 4.69 -11.44
N PRO A 287 -26.94 3.74 -12.37
CA PRO A 287 -26.30 2.47 -12.04
C PRO A 287 -24.85 2.70 -11.58
N PRO A 288 -24.29 1.84 -10.71
CA PRO A 288 -22.87 1.92 -10.38
C PRO A 288 -22.06 1.75 -11.67
N THR A 289 -20.96 2.50 -11.72
CA THR A 289 -20.01 2.50 -12.84
C THR A 289 -18.85 1.54 -12.61
N HIS A 290 -18.48 1.34 -11.34
CA HIS A 290 -17.40 0.46 -10.93
C HIS A 290 -17.77 -0.22 -9.62
N MET A 291 -17.17 -1.38 -9.34
CA MET A 291 -17.15 -1.99 -8.02
C MET A 291 -15.74 -1.85 -7.42
N LEU A 292 -15.67 -1.35 -6.19
CA LEU A 292 -14.42 -1.29 -5.44
C LEU A 292 -14.26 -2.55 -4.60
N LEU A 293 -13.16 -3.27 -4.80
CA LEU A 293 -12.88 -4.52 -4.09
C LEU A 293 -11.54 -4.42 -3.36
N TYR A 294 -11.61 -4.54 -2.04
CA TYR A 294 -10.47 -4.58 -1.15
C TYR A 294 -10.07 -6.02 -0.84
N LEU A 295 -8.83 -6.37 -1.21
CA LEU A 295 -8.24 -7.69 -1.10
C LEU A 295 -7.27 -7.74 0.08
N ALA A 296 -7.60 -8.57 1.06
CA ALA A 296 -6.83 -8.91 2.25
C ALA A 296 -7.03 -10.40 2.58
N HIS A 297 -6.30 -10.90 3.57
CA HIS A 297 -6.27 -12.32 3.91
C HIS A 297 -7.65 -12.91 4.22
N SER A 298 -8.54 -12.11 4.80
CA SER A 298 -9.89 -12.52 5.19
C SER A 298 -10.97 -12.20 4.15
N THR A 299 -10.64 -11.61 2.99
CA THR A 299 -11.65 -11.05 2.07
C THR A 299 -12.68 -12.08 1.60
N PHE A 300 -12.27 -13.30 1.25
CA PHE A 300 -13.19 -14.35 0.79
C PHE A 300 -13.37 -15.49 1.80
N VAL A 301 -13.14 -15.20 3.09
CA VAL A 301 -13.22 -16.21 4.16
C VAL A 301 -14.56 -16.11 4.89
N GLY A 302 -15.17 -17.27 5.19
CA GLY A 302 -16.40 -17.35 5.96
C GLY A 302 -17.66 -16.93 5.20
N LEU A 303 -18.75 -16.71 5.94
CA LEU A 303 -20.07 -16.39 5.36
C LEU A 303 -20.04 -15.06 4.59
N GLU A 304 -19.41 -14.03 5.16
CA GLU A 304 -19.27 -12.72 4.51
C GLU A 304 -18.44 -12.82 3.23
N GLY A 305 -17.38 -13.63 3.22
CA GLY A 305 -16.58 -13.90 2.03
C GLY A 305 -17.37 -14.60 0.92
N GLY A 306 -18.27 -15.52 1.28
CA GLY A 306 -19.17 -16.17 0.32
C GLY A 306 -20.17 -15.20 -0.32
N ILE A 307 -20.72 -14.27 0.47
CA ILE A 307 -21.60 -13.20 -0.02
C ILE A 307 -20.82 -12.28 -0.96
N LEU A 308 -19.63 -11.83 -0.55
CA LEU A 308 -18.78 -10.98 -1.38
C LEU A 308 -18.39 -11.65 -2.69
N ALA A 309 -18.06 -12.94 -2.68
CA ALA A 309 -17.76 -13.70 -3.90
C ALA A 309 -18.96 -13.70 -4.87
N ASN A 310 -20.18 -13.79 -4.35
CA ASN A 310 -21.39 -13.69 -5.15
C ASN A 310 -21.58 -12.27 -5.72
N ASP A 311 -21.34 -11.23 -4.92
CA ASP A 311 -21.42 -9.84 -5.39
C ASP A 311 -20.39 -9.57 -6.51
N VAL A 312 -19.17 -10.09 -6.38
CA VAL A 312 -18.12 -9.99 -7.41
C VAL A 312 -18.54 -10.71 -8.69
N ARG A 313 -19.09 -11.92 -8.60
CA ARG A 313 -19.59 -12.65 -9.79
C ARG A 313 -20.68 -11.87 -10.51
N LYS A 314 -21.64 -11.32 -9.77
CA LYS A 314 -22.70 -10.47 -10.34
C LYS A 314 -22.14 -9.21 -10.97
N ALA A 315 -21.18 -8.54 -10.33
CA ALA A 315 -20.50 -7.40 -10.93
C ALA A 315 -19.85 -7.77 -12.27
N MET A 316 -19.20 -8.93 -12.35
CA MET A 316 -18.59 -9.42 -13.59
C MET A 316 -19.63 -9.80 -14.65
N GLU A 317 -20.74 -10.45 -14.26
CA GLU A 317 -21.85 -10.81 -15.17
C GLU A 317 -22.52 -9.58 -15.82
N HIS A 318 -22.50 -8.45 -15.12
CA HIS A 318 -23.04 -7.17 -15.58
C HIS A 318 -21.96 -6.21 -16.13
N ASP A 319 -20.78 -6.72 -16.48
CA ASP A 319 -19.66 -5.96 -17.06
C ASP A 319 -19.25 -4.72 -16.23
N LEU A 320 -19.43 -4.77 -14.91
CA LEU A 320 -19.06 -3.69 -14.02
C LEU A 320 -17.54 -3.65 -13.82
N GLU A 321 -16.91 -2.50 -14.07
CA GLU A 321 -15.46 -2.37 -13.93
C GLU A 321 -15.00 -2.58 -12.47
N LEU A 322 -14.11 -3.55 -12.25
CA LEU A 322 -13.57 -3.87 -10.93
C LEU A 322 -12.29 -3.08 -10.65
N VAL A 323 -12.33 -2.24 -9.61
CA VAL A 323 -11.15 -1.55 -9.08
C VAL A 323 -10.64 -2.33 -7.87
N LEU A 324 -9.48 -2.97 -8.04
CA LEU A 324 -8.86 -3.77 -6.99
C LEU A 324 -7.91 -2.92 -6.14
N VAL A 325 -8.08 -3.00 -4.82
CA VAL A 325 -7.16 -2.42 -3.84
C VAL A 325 -6.61 -3.55 -3.00
N HIS A 326 -5.30 -3.77 -3.07
CA HIS A 326 -4.64 -4.89 -2.40
C HIS A 326 -3.89 -4.43 -1.17
N GLU A 327 -4.25 -4.98 -0.01
CA GLU A 327 -3.54 -4.74 1.23
C GLU A 327 -2.19 -5.46 1.24
N SER A 328 -1.14 -4.66 1.37
CA SER A 328 0.26 -5.11 1.33
C SER A 328 0.94 -5.02 2.70
N ASP A 329 0.24 -4.52 3.71
CA ASP A 329 0.69 -4.44 5.09
C ASP A 329 0.23 -5.68 5.90
N PRO A 330 1.15 -6.57 6.32
CA PRO A 330 0.82 -7.74 7.12
C PRO A 330 0.09 -7.40 8.43
N GLU A 331 0.38 -6.24 9.06
CA GLU A 331 -0.28 -5.82 10.29
C GLU A 331 -1.76 -5.47 10.07
N ARG A 332 -2.14 -5.22 8.81
CA ARG A 332 -3.51 -4.93 8.37
C ARG A 332 -4.15 -6.10 7.61
N SER A 333 -3.65 -7.31 7.83
CA SER A 333 -4.09 -8.53 7.16
C SER A 333 -3.74 -8.59 5.66
N GLY A 334 -2.67 -7.91 5.23
CA GLY A 334 -2.15 -8.05 3.87
C GLY A 334 -1.64 -9.46 3.58
N CYS A 335 -1.85 -9.93 2.36
CA CYS A 335 -1.40 -11.24 1.87
C CYS A 335 -0.77 -11.14 0.48
N GLU A 336 -0.02 -12.14 0.03
CA GLU A 336 0.33 -12.23 -1.40
C GLU A 336 -0.95 -12.32 -2.23
N PHE A 337 -1.02 -11.62 -3.37
CA PHE A 337 -2.23 -11.56 -4.20
C PHE A 337 -2.80 -12.96 -4.52
N ALA A 338 -1.93 -13.93 -4.81
CA ALA A 338 -2.31 -15.32 -5.08
C ALA A 338 -3.04 -16.01 -3.91
N ARG A 339 -2.85 -15.54 -2.67
CA ARG A 339 -3.54 -16.07 -1.47
C ARG A 339 -4.87 -15.37 -1.20
N CYS A 340 -5.08 -14.20 -1.79
CA CYS A 340 -6.29 -13.40 -1.57
C CYS A 340 -7.30 -13.58 -2.72
N ALA A 341 -6.89 -14.08 -3.90
CA ALA A 341 -7.78 -14.33 -5.03
C ALA A 341 -8.45 -15.72 -4.92
N PRO A 342 -9.78 -15.84 -5.12
CA PRO A 342 -10.45 -17.12 -5.21
C PRO A 342 -9.96 -17.87 -6.46
N SER A 343 -9.70 -19.17 -6.29
CA SER A 343 -9.34 -20.11 -7.37
C SER A 343 -10.47 -20.36 -8.35
#